data_AF-A0A916FP75-F1
#
_entry.id   AF-A0A916FP75-F1
#
_cell.length_a   1.000
_cell.length_b   1.000
_cell.length_c   1.000
_cell.angle_alpha   90.00
_cell.angle_beta   90.00
_cell.angle_gamma   90.00
#
_symmetry.space_group_name_H-M   'P 1'
#
loop_
_entity.id
_entity.type
_entity.pdbx_description
1 polymer ?
#
loop_
_entity_poly.entity_id
_entity_poly.type
_entity_poly.pdbx_seq_one_letter_code
_entity_poly.pdbx_strand_id
1 'polypeptide(L)'
;MRKPIRLSLSPILVKELRGRMRGPRAYLLLTGTLALLGVVSYGLYRIVLASAQNSYGGSGTVGAVIGQSLFIGLVFIALMVICAIAPSLTAGAISSEYERKTYDMLVATPLRPSSIVLGKLAVSLSYTGLILLAIVPLVSLSYVFGGVATIDMLQAFLLLLGFALTFNTIGLFFSALFRRTTPAILASFIVLAFFVIGSVFVYIIIGVIRQQQPPVWLLALNPFSALASALVNPTTSNIFSMGGGFAGPLMGLLYVLSGNSFDPNLFVATGPLWHYTMGVYTWLTVTLYLMSTQLVRPVRRRSRARIAIFAALYLGATYVAILFFYGPFTPQRILAWIRWQTSPPLNLVANGKFDAPLEAIWQVSTEAEHPDSSGGEVQAISEEGRTLIRLSRTGGDHAETRVTQSISHTIPSDGWLQVRVTLRVRSDDLYLCGIFGSECPLMIKLVYEDAAGRSHEWAQGLNTETVPLDFAAYPESCTSCEIAQPIVPVPPKEWYTYESSNLLQNLPPDAMPARIDSITLAAGGHTYETDVAEVALLVREGRPPDFGNGTTNFPSPTPVPLFGPGMMKGSIDGVVPIALTAPTTPAPAGGSRSQ
;
A
#
# COMPACT_ATOMS: atom_id res chain seq x y z
N MET A 1 17.51 9.03 -48.40
CA MET A 1 17.46 10.30 -47.66
C MET A 1 16.51 10.17 -46.47
N ARG A 2 17.03 9.89 -45.26
CA ARG A 2 16.23 9.93 -44.02
C ARG A 2 15.94 11.39 -43.69
N LYS A 3 14.68 11.83 -43.78
CA LYS A 3 14.28 13.17 -43.32
C LYS A 3 14.62 13.26 -41.83
N PRO A 4 15.45 14.22 -41.40
CA PRO A 4 15.65 14.44 -39.97
C PRO A 4 14.31 14.83 -39.36
N ILE A 5 13.93 14.15 -38.28
CA ILE A 5 12.77 14.51 -37.46
C ILE A 5 13.13 15.86 -36.82
N ARG A 6 12.84 16.96 -37.51
CA ARG A 6 12.82 18.27 -36.86
C ARG A 6 11.64 18.23 -35.91
N LEU A 7 11.91 18.21 -34.60
CA LEU A 7 11.00 18.73 -33.58
C LEU A 7 10.79 20.23 -33.85
N SER A 8 10.18 20.57 -34.99
CA SER A 8 9.67 21.90 -35.23
C SER A 8 8.52 22.04 -34.24
N LEU A 9 8.77 22.72 -33.11
CA LEU A 9 7.70 23.14 -32.21
C LEU A 9 6.58 23.70 -33.08
N SER A 10 5.34 23.24 -32.83
CA SER A 10 4.22 23.72 -33.62
C SER A 10 4.22 25.25 -33.60
N PRO A 11 4.02 25.92 -34.75
CA PRO A 11 4.10 27.38 -34.82
C PRO A 11 3.09 28.06 -33.88
N ILE A 12 1.99 27.37 -33.56
CA ILE A 12 1.03 27.75 -32.52
C ILE A 12 1.68 27.80 -31.14
N LEU A 13 2.40 26.75 -30.73
CA LEU A 13 3.04 26.65 -29.42
C LEU A 13 4.06 27.77 -29.21
N VAL A 14 4.91 28.04 -30.20
CA VAL A 14 5.91 29.13 -30.11
C VAL A 14 5.23 30.50 -29.99
N LYS A 15 4.19 30.74 -30.80
CA LYS A 15 3.44 32.00 -30.79
C LYS A 15 2.73 32.22 -29.45
N GLU A 16 1.99 31.23 -28.97
CA GLU A 16 1.21 31.36 -27.73
C GLU A 16 2.10 31.40 -26.48
N LEU A 17 3.19 30.60 -26.40
CA LEU A 17 4.13 30.67 -25.27
C LEU A 17 4.80 32.03 -25.17
N ARG A 18 5.26 32.58 -26.30
CA ARG A 18 5.87 33.93 -26.33
C ARG A 18 4.85 35.01 -25.98
N GLY A 19 3.59 34.84 -26.40
CA GLY A 19 2.50 35.74 -26.03
C GLY A 19 2.18 35.73 -24.53
N ARG A 20 2.14 34.54 -23.90
CA ARG A 20 1.85 34.40 -22.46
C ARG A 20 3.01 34.88 -21.58
N MET A 21 4.26 34.53 -21.91
CA MET A 21 5.46 34.88 -21.12
C MET A 21 5.82 36.37 -21.19
N ARG A 22 5.26 37.14 -22.13
CA ARG A 22 5.48 38.60 -22.23
C ARG A 22 4.53 39.41 -21.35
N GLY A 23 3.46 38.82 -20.82
CA GLY A 23 2.49 39.52 -19.99
C GLY A 23 2.89 39.55 -18.51
N PRO A 24 2.61 40.65 -17.78
CA PRO A 24 2.90 40.74 -16.34
C PRO A 24 2.11 39.71 -15.51
N ARG A 25 0.95 39.27 -16.03
CA ARG A 25 0.08 38.27 -15.39
C ARG A 25 0.78 36.93 -15.15
N ALA A 26 1.63 36.51 -16.10
CA ALA A 26 2.34 35.23 -15.99
C ALA A 26 3.35 35.24 -14.84
N TYR A 27 4.06 36.36 -14.67
CA TYR A 27 4.98 36.58 -13.57
C TYR A 27 4.25 36.75 -12.24
N LEU A 28 3.16 37.52 -12.20
CA LEU A 28 2.33 37.72 -11.00
C LEU A 28 1.76 36.40 -10.46
N LEU A 29 1.28 35.53 -11.35
CA LEU A 29 0.81 34.21 -10.94
C LEU A 29 1.95 33.34 -10.40
N LEU A 30 3.10 33.32 -11.07
CA LEU A 30 4.26 32.55 -10.62
C LEU A 30 4.79 33.04 -9.27
N THR A 31 5.04 34.34 -9.13
CA THR A 31 5.51 34.92 -7.86
C THR A 31 4.46 34.78 -6.77
N GLY A 32 3.18 34.95 -7.08
CA GLY A 32 2.08 34.71 -6.16
C GLY A 32 2.04 33.27 -5.64
N THR A 33 2.21 32.27 -6.52
CA THR A 33 2.23 30.86 -6.12
C THR A 33 3.44 30.53 -5.24
N LEU A 34 4.63 31.06 -5.56
CA LEU A 34 5.83 30.86 -4.76
C LEU A 34 5.76 31.57 -3.42
N ALA A 35 5.22 32.80 -3.39
CA ALA A 35 5.00 33.54 -2.16
C ALA A 35 3.99 32.83 -1.24
N LEU A 36 2.88 32.34 -1.80
CA LEU A 36 1.89 31.55 -1.06
C LEU A 36 2.55 30.30 -0.45
N LEU A 37 3.27 29.52 -1.25
CA LEU A 37 3.96 28.31 -0.77
C LEU A 37 5.04 28.64 0.26
N GLY A 38 5.78 29.74 0.10
CA GLY A 38 6.75 30.21 1.09
C GLY A 38 6.11 30.59 2.42
N VAL A 39 4.99 31.34 2.39
CA VAL A 39 4.23 31.71 3.59
C VAL A 39 3.69 30.46 4.28
N VAL A 40 3.14 29.51 3.53
CA VAL A 40 2.63 28.28 4.14
C VAL A 40 3.76 27.39 4.65
N SER A 41 4.90 27.29 3.95
CA SER A 41 6.08 26.59 4.44
C SER A 41 6.53 27.15 5.79
N TYR A 42 6.58 28.47 5.92
CA TYR A 42 6.95 29.14 7.16
C TYR A 42 5.90 28.89 8.26
N GLY A 43 4.61 28.96 7.92
CA GLY A 43 3.52 28.67 8.85
C GLY A 43 3.57 27.23 9.39
N LEU A 44 3.73 26.25 8.50
CA LEU A 44 3.86 24.84 8.87
C LEU A 44 5.08 24.60 9.75
N TYR A 45 6.24 25.16 9.39
CA TYR A 45 7.44 25.09 10.22
C TYR A 45 7.19 25.62 11.64
N ARG A 46 6.52 26.77 11.78
CA ARG A 46 6.19 27.36 13.10
C ARG A 46 5.21 26.51 13.90
N ILE A 47 4.20 25.94 13.26
CA ILE A 47 3.20 25.08 13.91
C ILE A 47 3.88 23.81 14.44
N VAL A 48 4.70 23.16 13.62
CA VAL A 48 5.37 21.90 14.00
C VAL A 48 6.38 22.14 15.10
N LEU A 49 7.16 23.22 15.00
CA LEU A 49 8.11 23.60 16.05
C LEU A 49 7.42 23.87 17.39
N ALA A 50 6.27 24.54 17.38
CA ALA A 50 5.48 24.78 18.59
C ALA A 50 4.91 23.47 19.18
N SER A 51 4.46 22.53 18.32
CA SER A 51 3.96 21.23 18.78
C SER A 51 5.05 20.33 19.38
N ALA A 52 6.27 20.39 18.84
CA ALA A 52 7.42 19.65 19.35
C ALA A 52 7.84 20.11 20.77
N GLN A 53 7.67 21.40 21.07
CA GLN A 53 7.98 21.96 22.40
C GLN A 53 6.96 21.56 23.48
N ASN A 54 5.72 21.28 23.10
CA ASN A 54 4.63 20.92 24.03
C ASN A 54 4.60 19.43 24.39
N SER A 55 5.35 18.59 23.67
CA SER A 55 5.45 17.15 23.97
C SER A 55 6.54 16.95 25.04
N TYR A 56 6.11 16.68 26.29
CA TYR A 56 7.01 16.38 27.41
C TYR A 56 7.88 15.14 27.09
N GLY A 57 9.18 15.36 26.88
CA GLY A 57 10.15 14.30 26.61
C GLY A 57 10.67 14.35 25.17
N GLY A 58 11.70 15.18 24.95
CA GLY A 58 12.33 15.38 23.65
C GLY A 58 12.85 14.08 23.03
N SER A 59 12.09 13.54 22.09
CA SER A 59 12.57 12.49 21.19
C SER A 59 13.44 13.13 20.11
N GLY A 60 14.61 12.54 19.85
CA GLY A 60 15.65 13.07 18.95
C GLY A 60 15.30 13.08 17.45
N THR A 61 14.03 13.01 17.07
CA THR A 61 13.56 12.91 15.68
C THR A 61 12.81 14.14 15.17
N VAL A 62 12.80 15.25 15.93
CA VAL A 62 12.08 16.50 15.59
C VAL A 62 12.37 17.00 14.16
N GLY A 63 13.63 16.89 13.69
CA GLY A 63 14.00 17.29 12.33
C GLY A 63 13.27 16.49 11.24
N ALA A 64 13.22 15.16 11.38
CA ALA A 64 12.56 14.28 10.40
C ALA A 64 11.05 14.54 10.33
N VAL A 65 10.42 14.82 11.47
CA VAL A 65 8.98 15.15 11.55
C VAL A 65 8.69 16.50 10.87
N ILE A 66 9.56 17.50 11.07
CA ILE A 66 9.47 18.80 10.38
C ILE A 66 9.62 18.60 8.86
N GLY A 67 10.61 17.82 8.41
CA GLY A 67 10.80 17.53 6.98
C GLY A 67 9.59 16.84 6.35
N GLN A 68 9.06 15.79 6.99
CA GLN A 68 7.92 15.04 6.47
C GLN A 68 6.63 15.88 6.41
N SER A 69 6.36 16.66 7.47
CA SER A 69 5.17 17.54 7.52
C SER A 69 5.23 18.70 6.52
N LEU A 70 6.41 19.31 6.32
CA LEU A 70 6.63 20.32 5.29
C LEU A 70 6.44 19.74 3.89
N PHE A 71 7.00 18.56 3.63
CA PHE A 71 6.88 17.88 2.34
C PHE A 71 5.41 17.59 2.00
N ILE A 72 4.69 16.91 2.90
CA ILE A 72 3.27 16.59 2.72
C ILE A 72 2.48 17.89 2.53
N GLY A 73 2.60 18.86 3.44
CA GLY A 73 1.85 20.10 3.38
C GLY A 73 2.07 20.89 2.07
N LEU A 74 3.33 21.03 1.63
CA LEU A 74 3.65 21.77 0.40
C LEU A 74 3.10 21.08 -0.85
N VAL A 75 3.21 19.75 -0.95
CA VAL A 75 2.72 19.00 -2.10
C VAL A 75 1.19 19.03 -2.16
N PHE A 76 0.50 18.97 -1.02
CA PHE A 76 -0.96 19.12 -0.95
C PHE A 76 -1.43 20.51 -1.40
N ILE A 77 -0.73 21.55 -0.98
CA ILE A 77 -1.05 22.92 -1.40
C ILE A 77 -0.72 23.13 -2.87
N ALA A 78 0.38 22.54 -3.37
CA ALA A 78 0.67 22.54 -4.79
C ALA A 78 -0.47 21.90 -5.59
N LEU A 79 -1.04 20.78 -5.12
CA LEU A 79 -2.21 20.16 -5.75
C LEU A 79 -3.43 21.10 -5.75
N MET A 80 -3.74 21.76 -4.63
CA MET A 80 -4.81 22.77 -4.54
C MET A 80 -4.62 23.92 -5.55
N VAL A 81 -3.40 24.43 -5.65
CA VAL A 81 -3.04 25.48 -6.61
C VAL A 81 -3.25 25.01 -8.05
N ILE A 82 -2.88 23.78 -8.38
CA ILE A 82 -3.09 23.21 -9.72
C ILE A 82 -4.59 23.04 -10.02
N CYS A 83 -5.39 22.56 -9.07
CA CYS A 83 -6.84 22.45 -9.19
C CYS A 83 -7.49 23.81 -9.54
N ALA A 84 -6.99 24.90 -8.96
CA ALA A 84 -7.49 26.25 -9.23
C ALA A 84 -6.99 26.81 -10.58
N ILE A 85 -5.71 26.62 -10.89
CA ILE A 85 -5.06 27.27 -12.03
C ILE A 85 -5.31 26.52 -13.34
N ALA A 86 -5.19 25.20 -13.37
CA ALA A 86 -5.24 24.43 -14.62
C ALA A 86 -6.53 24.64 -15.45
N PRO A 87 -7.74 24.63 -14.86
CA PRO A 87 -8.99 24.84 -15.60
C PRO A 87 -9.12 26.30 -16.04
N SER A 88 -8.71 27.24 -15.21
CA SER A 88 -8.73 28.68 -15.51
C SER A 88 -7.89 28.99 -16.76
N LEU A 89 -6.75 28.32 -16.92
CA LEU A 89 -5.85 28.50 -18.07
C LEU A 89 -6.32 27.85 -19.37
N THR A 90 -7.17 26.83 -19.30
CA THR A 90 -7.57 25.99 -20.45
C THR A 90 -9.02 26.15 -20.87
N ALA A 91 -9.93 26.43 -19.94
CA ALA A 91 -11.36 26.65 -20.21
C ALA A 91 -11.61 27.83 -21.15
N GLY A 92 -10.69 28.80 -21.21
CA GLY A 92 -10.70 29.91 -22.16
C GLY A 92 -9.97 29.65 -23.48
N ALA A 93 -9.29 28.51 -23.67
CA ALA A 93 -8.35 28.34 -24.77
C ALA A 93 -9.02 28.32 -26.16
N ILE A 94 -10.23 27.76 -26.27
CA ILE A 94 -11.02 27.68 -27.50
C ILE A 94 -12.24 28.61 -27.41
N SER A 95 -12.92 28.65 -26.27
CA SER A 95 -14.09 29.51 -26.06
C SER A 95 -13.79 31.01 -26.25
N SER A 96 -12.58 31.48 -25.94
CA SER A 96 -12.19 32.87 -26.21
C SER A 96 -12.03 33.20 -27.70
N GLU A 97 -11.70 32.21 -28.54
CA GLU A 97 -11.65 32.38 -30.00
C GLU A 97 -13.06 32.48 -30.59
N TYR A 98 -14.02 31.76 -29.99
CA TYR A 98 -15.43 31.89 -30.34
C TYR A 98 -15.96 33.29 -30.00
N GLU A 99 -15.66 33.81 -28.81
CA GLU A 99 -16.07 35.15 -28.39
C GLU A 99 -15.45 36.26 -29.26
N ARG A 100 -14.20 36.09 -29.67
CA ARG A 100 -13.48 37.02 -30.54
C ARG A 100 -13.83 36.88 -32.02
N LYS A 101 -14.70 35.93 -32.39
CA LYS A 101 -15.04 35.58 -33.78
C LYS A 101 -13.82 35.24 -34.66
N THR A 102 -12.75 34.74 -34.04
CA THR A 102 -11.51 34.31 -34.71
C THR A 102 -11.49 32.80 -34.97
N TYR A 103 -12.46 32.06 -34.43
CA TYR A 103 -12.58 30.62 -34.61
C TYR A 103 -12.68 30.19 -36.08
N ASP A 104 -13.51 30.87 -36.89
CA ASP A 104 -13.69 30.52 -38.31
C ASP A 104 -12.40 30.68 -39.11
N MET A 105 -11.62 31.73 -38.79
CA MET A 105 -10.29 31.94 -39.38
C MET A 105 -9.30 30.86 -38.93
N LEU A 106 -9.35 30.42 -37.67
CA LEU A 106 -8.49 29.37 -37.15
C LEU A 106 -8.74 28.03 -37.85
N VAL A 107 -10.01 27.68 -38.08
CA VAL A 107 -10.41 26.42 -38.73
C VAL A 107 -10.16 26.44 -40.23
N ALA A 108 -10.12 27.62 -40.87
CA ALA A 108 -9.76 27.78 -42.28
C ALA A 108 -8.25 27.54 -42.56
N THR A 109 -7.41 27.48 -41.54
CA THR A 109 -5.97 27.22 -41.71
C THR A 109 -5.71 25.77 -42.15
N PRO A 110 -4.59 25.49 -42.87
CA PRO A 110 -4.25 24.13 -43.32
C PRO A 110 -3.81 23.18 -42.18
N LEU A 111 -4.11 23.51 -40.93
CA LEU A 111 -3.71 22.75 -39.75
C LEU A 111 -4.73 21.65 -39.43
N ARG A 112 -4.22 20.52 -38.93
CA ARG A 112 -5.09 19.41 -38.52
C ARG A 112 -5.77 19.78 -37.19
N PRO A 113 -7.07 19.45 -36.97
CA PRO A 113 -7.76 19.75 -35.71
C PRO A 113 -7.03 19.20 -34.47
N SER A 114 -6.41 18.02 -34.57
CA SER A 114 -5.61 17.45 -33.47
C SER A 114 -4.38 18.27 -33.12
N SER A 115 -3.72 18.91 -34.10
CA SER A 115 -2.58 19.80 -33.86
C SER A 115 -2.98 21.13 -33.23
N ILE A 116 -4.22 21.59 -33.44
CA ILE A 116 -4.77 22.78 -32.79
C ILE A 116 -5.01 22.48 -31.30
N VAL A 117 -5.73 21.39 -31.00
CA VAL A 117 -6.04 20.98 -29.62
C VAL A 117 -4.76 20.65 -28.85
N LEU A 118 -3.83 19.89 -29.45
CA LEU A 118 -2.56 19.54 -28.81
C LEU A 118 -1.65 20.76 -28.64
N GLY A 119 -1.67 21.72 -29.56
CA GLY A 119 -0.95 22.99 -29.40
C GLY A 119 -1.47 23.79 -28.20
N LYS A 120 -2.79 23.96 -28.08
CA LYS A 120 -3.42 24.67 -26.96
C LYS A 120 -3.21 23.96 -25.62
N LEU A 121 -3.30 22.62 -25.61
CA LEU A 121 -3.00 21.82 -24.41
C LEU A 121 -1.52 21.91 -24.02
N ALA A 122 -0.59 21.86 -24.99
CA ALA A 122 0.84 21.96 -24.72
C ALA A 122 1.20 23.33 -24.13
N VAL A 123 0.60 24.42 -24.61
CA VAL A 123 0.83 25.76 -24.04
C VAL A 123 0.41 25.82 -22.57
N SER A 124 -0.77 25.30 -22.23
CA SER A 124 -1.24 25.33 -20.84
C SER A 124 -0.43 24.39 -19.95
N LEU A 125 -0.13 23.17 -20.43
CA LEU A 125 0.68 22.19 -19.72
C LEU A 125 2.11 22.70 -19.49
N SER A 126 2.74 23.36 -20.47
CA SER A 126 4.06 23.96 -20.30
C SER A 126 4.05 25.04 -19.23
N TYR A 127 3.00 25.85 -19.14
CA TYR A 127 2.88 26.88 -18.11
C TYR A 127 2.63 26.28 -16.72
N THR A 128 1.73 25.30 -16.59
CA THR A 128 1.53 24.57 -15.33
C THR A 128 2.79 23.79 -14.92
N GLY A 129 3.48 23.18 -15.87
CA GLY A 129 4.75 22.49 -15.66
C GLY A 129 5.89 23.42 -15.22
N LEU A 130 5.91 24.65 -15.72
CA LEU A 130 6.84 25.69 -15.26
C LEU A 130 6.56 26.08 -13.80
N ILE A 131 5.29 26.23 -13.41
CA ILE A 131 4.91 26.44 -12.01
C ILE A 131 5.37 25.25 -11.15
N LEU A 132 5.10 24.02 -11.58
CA LEU A 132 5.56 22.81 -10.86
C LEU A 132 7.08 22.77 -10.68
N LEU A 133 7.84 23.06 -11.73
CA LEU A 133 9.30 23.10 -11.67
C LEU A 133 9.79 24.21 -10.72
N ALA A 134 9.11 25.36 -10.68
CA ALA A 134 9.42 26.43 -9.74
C ALA A 134 9.13 26.06 -8.27
N ILE A 135 8.24 25.10 -8.02
CA ILE A 135 7.93 24.59 -6.67
C ILE A 135 9.01 23.62 -6.18
N VAL A 136 9.73 22.94 -7.07
CA VAL A 136 10.75 21.92 -6.72
C VAL A 136 11.78 22.42 -5.70
N PRO A 137 12.39 23.63 -5.82
CA PRO A 137 13.34 24.13 -4.83
C PRO A 137 12.73 24.30 -3.43
N LEU A 138 11.47 24.73 -3.34
CA LEU A 138 10.78 24.87 -2.05
C LEU A 138 10.54 23.52 -1.40
N VAL A 139 10.11 22.53 -2.20
CA VAL A 139 9.93 21.15 -1.72
C VAL A 139 11.28 20.52 -1.36
N SER A 140 12.36 20.85 -2.08
CA SER A 140 13.72 20.37 -1.77
C SER A 140 14.23 20.84 -0.40
N LEU A 141 13.68 21.93 0.18
CA LEU A 141 14.05 22.35 1.53
C LEU A 141 13.63 21.33 2.58
N SER A 142 12.56 20.56 2.36
CA SER A 142 12.13 19.52 3.29
C SER A 142 13.15 18.39 3.42
N TYR A 143 13.92 18.13 2.36
CA TYR A 143 14.98 17.12 2.35
C TYR A 143 16.12 17.47 3.32
N VAL A 144 16.40 18.77 3.52
CA VAL A 144 17.46 19.25 4.42
C VAL A 144 17.16 18.90 5.88
N PHE A 145 15.88 18.86 6.26
CA PHE A 145 15.44 18.49 7.61
C PHE A 145 15.44 16.98 7.86
N GLY A 146 15.59 16.15 6.82
CA GLY A 146 15.51 14.69 6.90
C GLY A 146 14.07 14.16 6.89
N GLY A 147 13.91 12.83 6.85
CA GLY A 147 12.60 12.17 6.94
C GLY A 147 11.82 11.99 5.63
N VAL A 148 12.40 12.32 4.46
CA VAL A 148 11.77 12.14 3.14
C VAL A 148 12.76 11.48 2.18
N ALA A 149 12.35 10.40 1.51
CA ALA A 149 13.19 9.75 0.50
C ALA A 149 13.10 10.50 -0.84
N THR A 150 14.20 10.50 -1.60
CA THR A 150 14.24 11.16 -2.93
C THR A 150 13.27 10.54 -3.93
N ILE A 151 13.00 9.25 -3.78
CA ILE A 151 12.01 8.53 -4.59
C ILE A 151 10.59 9.08 -4.37
N ASP A 152 10.22 9.41 -3.13
CA ASP A 152 8.90 9.97 -2.79
C ASP A 152 8.71 11.35 -3.41
N MET A 153 9.78 12.16 -3.45
CA MET A 153 9.77 13.48 -4.10
C MET A 153 9.55 13.35 -5.61
N LEU A 154 10.24 12.42 -6.26
CA LEU A 154 10.08 12.16 -7.68
C LEU A 154 8.67 11.64 -7.99
N GLN A 155 8.16 10.72 -7.15
CA GLN A 155 6.82 10.17 -7.27
C GLN A 155 5.75 11.26 -7.11
N ALA A 156 5.86 12.12 -6.10
CA ALA A 156 4.95 13.26 -5.89
C ALA A 156 4.96 14.22 -7.09
N PHE A 157 6.13 14.55 -7.63
CA PHE A 157 6.25 15.41 -8.81
C PHE A 157 5.57 14.79 -10.04
N LEU A 158 5.76 13.50 -10.29
CA LEU A 158 5.13 12.79 -11.40
C LEU A 158 3.61 12.71 -11.25
N LEU A 159 3.11 12.47 -10.03
CA LEU A 159 1.68 12.48 -9.73
C LEU A 159 1.06 13.87 -9.98
N LEU A 160 1.69 14.92 -9.47
CA LEU A 160 1.23 16.30 -9.70
C LEU A 160 1.21 16.66 -11.20
N LEU A 161 2.21 16.20 -11.98
CA LEU A 161 2.24 16.40 -13.42
C LEU A 161 1.12 15.63 -14.13
N GLY A 162 0.82 14.40 -13.70
CA GLY A 162 -0.31 13.60 -14.17
C GLY A 162 -1.65 14.30 -13.91
N PHE A 163 -1.88 14.76 -12.68
CA PHE A 163 -3.10 15.51 -12.33
C PHE A 163 -3.20 16.83 -13.10
N ALA A 164 -2.10 17.57 -13.24
CA ALA A 164 -2.05 18.78 -14.04
C ALA A 164 -2.50 18.53 -15.50
N LEU A 165 -2.03 17.45 -16.13
CA LEU A 165 -2.48 17.07 -17.48
C LEU A 165 -4.00 16.86 -17.52
N THR A 166 -4.54 16.13 -16.55
CA THR A 166 -5.96 15.79 -16.50
C THR A 166 -6.85 17.02 -16.33
N PHE A 167 -6.50 17.91 -15.40
CA PHE A 167 -7.28 19.13 -15.14
C PHE A 167 -7.21 20.11 -16.31
N ASN A 168 -6.05 20.20 -16.98
CA ASN A 168 -5.91 20.95 -18.22
C ASN A 168 -6.79 20.34 -19.35
N THR A 169 -6.88 19.01 -19.47
CA THR A 169 -7.76 18.37 -20.47
C THR A 169 -9.24 18.55 -20.18
N ILE A 170 -9.66 18.54 -18.89
CA ILE A 170 -11.03 18.83 -18.47
C ILE A 170 -11.42 20.25 -18.89
N GLY A 171 -10.59 21.24 -18.56
CA GLY A 171 -10.83 22.63 -18.95
C GLY A 171 -10.88 22.80 -20.47
N LEU A 172 -9.96 22.16 -21.21
CA LEU A 172 -9.95 22.21 -22.67
C LEU A 172 -11.19 21.57 -23.30
N PHE A 173 -11.70 20.46 -22.74
CA PHE A 173 -12.92 19.82 -23.20
C PHE A 173 -14.13 20.75 -23.07
N PHE A 174 -14.32 21.37 -21.90
CA PHE A 174 -15.41 22.33 -21.71
C PHE A 174 -15.22 23.62 -22.52
N SER A 175 -13.98 24.03 -22.77
CA SER A 175 -13.67 25.14 -23.69
C SER A 175 -14.11 24.85 -25.13
N ALA A 176 -14.02 23.60 -25.57
CA ALA A 176 -14.48 23.18 -26.90
C ALA A 176 -16.00 22.99 -26.96
N LEU A 177 -16.62 22.60 -25.84
CA LEU A 177 -18.06 22.35 -25.74
C LEU A 177 -18.89 23.64 -25.72
N PHE A 178 -18.45 24.65 -24.96
CA PHE A 178 -19.17 25.91 -24.79
C PHE A 178 -18.62 27.02 -25.68
N ARG A 179 -19.52 27.84 -26.24
CA ARG A 179 -19.17 28.99 -27.09
C ARG A 179 -18.80 30.26 -26.31
N ARG A 180 -19.01 30.26 -24.99
CA ARG A 180 -18.69 31.38 -24.08
C ARG A 180 -17.69 30.90 -23.02
N THR A 181 -16.79 31.77 -22.61
CA THR A 181 -15.68 31.50 -21.67
C THR A 181 -16.21 31.27 -20.25
N THR A 182 -17.12 32.11 -19.76
CA THR A 182 -17.66 32.01 -18.40
C THR A 182 -18.33 30.66 -18.11
N PRO A 183 -19.29 30.14 -18.91
CA PRO A 183 -19.90 28.83 -18.64
C PRO A 183 -18.91 27.68 -18.82
N ALA A 184 -17.90 27.81 -19.70
CA ALA A 184 -16.83 26.81 -19.83
C ALA A 184 -16.01 26.69 -18.54
N ILE A 185 -15.65 27.83 -17.94
CA ILE A 185 -14.90 27.89 -16.68
C ILE A 185 -15.73 27.28 -15.54
N LEU A 186 -17.00 27.69 -15.39
CA LEU A 186 -17.88 27.17 -14.34
C LEU A 186 -18.09 25.66 -14.45
N ALA A 187 -18.37 25.15 -15.65
CA ALA A 187 -18.56 23.71 -15.86
C ALA A 187 -17.31 22.90 -15.52
N SER A 188 -16.13 23.43 -15.88
CA SER A 188 -14.84 22.80 -15.54
C SER A 188 -14.63 22.71 -14.03
N PHE A 189 -14.94 23.80 -13.30
CA PHE A 189 -14.84 23.81 -11.84
C PHE A 189 -15.87 22.91 -11.15
N ILE A 190 -17.10 22.81 -11.67
CA ILE A 190 -18.13 21.91 -11.12
C ILE A 190 -17.66 20.45 -11.21
N VAL A 191 -17.13 20.03 -12.36
CA VAL A 191 -16.61 18.66 -12.52
C VAL A 191 -15.43 18.41 -11.59
N LEU A 192 -14.52 19.37 -11.44
CA LEU A 192 -13.40 19.21 -10.51
C LEU A 192 -13.82 19.21 -9.05
N ALA A 193 -14.79 20.04 -8.67
CA ALA A 193 -15.38 20.01 -7.33
C ALA A 193 -16.04 18.65 -7.05
N PHE A 194 -16.65 18.01 -8.06
CA PHE A 194 -17.15 16.64 -7.91
C PHE A 194 -16.03 15.63 -7.65
N PHE A 195 -14.92 15.68 -8.39
CA PHE A 195 -13.77 14.77 -8.16
C PHE A 195 -13.05 15.03 -6.82
N VAL A 196 -13.01 16.28 -6.34
CA VAL A 196 -12.27 16.64 -5.11
C VAL A 196 -13.13 16.56 -3.86
N ILE A 197 -14.32 17.16 -3.89
CA ILE A 197 -15.21 17.27 -2.73
C ILE A 197 -16.30 16.19 -2.81
N GLY A 198 -16.90 16.02 -4.00
CA GLY A 198 -18.01 15.08 -4.21
C GLY A 198 -17.63 13.63 -3.91
N SER A 199 -16.45 13.18 -4.32
CA SER A 199 -15.99 11.80 -4.05
C SER A 199 -15.80 11.52 -2.54
N VAL A 200 -15.26 12.47 -1.78
CA VAL A 200 -15.08 12.35 -0.32
C VAL A 200 -16.43 12.40 0.38
N PHE A 201 -17.32 13.28 -0.08
CA PHE A 201 -18.68 13.38 0.44
C PHE A 201 -19.46 12.07 0.25
N VAL A 202 -19.37 11.45 -0.93
CA VAL A 202 -19.97 10.14 -1.21
C VAL A 202 -19.35 9.04 -0.33
N TYR A 203 -18.03 9.03 -0.16
CA TYR A 203 -17.35 8.09 0.73
C TYR A 203 -17.87 8.19 2.17
N ILE A 204 -17.93 9.40 2.73
CA ILE A 204 -18.43 9.64 4.09
C ILE A 204 -19.89 9.21 4.24
N ILE A 205 -20.76 9.58 3.28
CA ILE A 205 -22.18 9.19 3.33
C ILE A 205 -22.35 7.67 3.34
N ILE A 206 -21.64 6.95 2.47
CA ILE A 206 -21.74 5.49 2.41
C ILE A 206 -21.22 4.86 3.71
N GLY A 207 -20.14 5.41 4.29
CA GLY A 207 -19.63 4.97 5.58
C GLY A 207 -20.65 5.19 6.71
N VAL A 208 -21.30 6.35 6.75
CA VAL A 208 -22.35 6.67 7.74
C VAL A 208 -23.57 5.75 7.56
N ILE A 209 -24.02 5.51 6.33
CA ILE A 209 -25.19 4.66 6.05
C ILE A 209 -24.92 3.20 6.43
N ARG A 210 -23.72 2.68 6.15
CA ARG A 210 -23.38 1.27 6.38
C ARG A 210 -22.89 0.98 7.79
N GLN A 211 -22.57 2.00 8.59
CA GLN A 211 -21.87 1.86 9.89
C GLN A 211 -20.63 0.97 9.80
N GLN A 212 -20.04 0.88 8.61
CA GLN A 212 -18.89 0.06 8.27
C GLN A 212 -17.98 0.87 7.34
N GLN A 213 -16.69 0.51 7.30
CA GLN A 213 -15.75 1.16 6.40
C GLN A 213 -16.22 0.97 4.94
N PRO A 214 -16.51 2.06 4.21
CA PRO A 214 -16.93 1.98 2.83
C PRO A 214 -15.76 1.52 1.96
N PRO A 215 -16.03 0.90 0.81
CA PRO A 215 -14.97 0.31 0.02
C PRO A 215 -14.03 1.38 -0.54
N VAL A 216 -12.72 1.16 -0.35
CA VAL A 216 -11.64 2.14 -0.58
C VAL A 216 -11.55 2.62 -2.04
N TRP A 217 -12.03 1.84 -3.02
CA TRP A 217 -12.07 2.25 -4.43
C TRP A 217 -12.92 3.49 -4.70
N LEU A 218 -13.86 3.84 -3.81
CA LEU A 218 -14.63 5.10 -3.92
C LEU A 218 -13.72 6.34 -3.77
N LEU A 219 -12.66 6.22 -2.97
CA LEU A 219 -11.63 7.26 -2.86
C LEU A 219 -10.73 7.30 -4.09
N ALA A 220 -10.63 6.25 -4.90
CA ALA A 220 -9.76 6.23 -6.07
C ALA A 220 -10.12 7.27 -7.16
N LEU A 221 -11.28 7.91 -7.07
CA LEU A 221 -11.64 9.06 -7.91
C LEU A 221 -11.00 10.38 -7.44
N ASN A 222 -10.51 10.43 -6.21
CA ASN A 222 -10.07 11.65 -5.57
C ASN A 222 -8.55 11.86 -5.72
N PRO A 223 -8.10 13.01 -6.24
CA PRO A 223 -6.67 13.26 -6.46
C PRO A 223 -5.91 13.52 -5.14
N PHE A 224 -6.58 14.02 -4.10
CA PHE A 224 -5.99 14.21 -2.78
C PHE A 224 -5.80 12.89 -2.04
N SER A 225 -6.73 11.93 -2.21
CA SER A 225 -6.58 10.58 -1.66
C SER A 225 -5.40 9.82 -2.28
N ALA A 226 -5.22 9.97 -3.59
CA ALA A 226 -4.09 9.42 -4.33
C ALA A 226 -2.77 9.94 -3.75
N LEU A 227 -2.72 11.25 -3.56
CA LEU A 227 -1.56 11.93 -3.02
C LEU A 227 -1.32 11.52 -1.55
N ALA A 228 -2.37 11.42 -0.74
CA ALA A 228 -2.28 10.95 0.65
C ALA A 228 -1.72 9.54 0.72
N SER A 229 -2.24 8.60 -0.09
CA SER A 229 -1.78 7.21 -0.11
C SER A 229 -0.36 7.03 -0.65
N ALA A 230 0.12 7.95 -1.49
CA ALA A 230 1.52 7.94 -1.94
C ALA A 230 2.50 8.48 -0.87
N LEU A 231 2.01 9.26 0.10
CA LEU A 231 2.86 10.04 1.02
C LEU A 231 2.75 9.62 2.48
N VAL A 232 1.65 9.01 2.89
CA VAL A 232 1.36 8.60 4.27
C VAL A 232 1.68 7.12 4.44
N ASN A 233 2.66 6.80 5.28
CA ASN A 233 2.98 5.41 5.62
C ASN A 233 1.93 4.83 6.58
N PRO A 234 1.49 3.57 6.40
CA PRO A 234 0.48 2.94 7.24
C PRO A 234 1.00 2.58 8.64
N THR A 235 2.31 2.45 8.82
CA THR A 235 2.95 2.01 10.07
C THR A 235 3.05 3.11 11.14
N THR A 236 2.74 4.37 10.82
CA THR A 236 2.72 5.44 11.81
C THR A 236 1.35 5.51 12.48
N SER A 237 1.12 4.66 13.49
CA SER A 237 -0.12 4.62 14.30
C SER A 237 -0.34 5.87 15.17
N ASN A 238 0.71 6.66 15.42
CA ASN A 238 0.67 7.81 16.34
C ASN A 238 0.36 9.16 15.68
N ILE A 239 -0.32 9.19 14.53
CA ILE A 239 -0.60 10.43 13.76
C ILE A 239 -1.44 11.45 14.56
N PHE A 240 -2.36 10.99 15.42
CA PHE A 240 -3.13 11.87 16.31
C PHE A 240 -2.31 12.39 17.50
N SER A 241 -1.29 11.66 17.95
CA SER A 241 -0.40 12.06 19.04
C SER A 241 0.64 13.10 18.59
N MET A 242 1.03 13.11 17.32
CA MET A 242 2.05 14.03 16.79
C MET A 242 1.55 15.45 16.49
N GLY A 243 0.26 15.74 16.63
CA GLY A 243 -0.33 17.01 16.19
C GLY A 243 -1.18 17.72 17.24
N GLY A 244 -0.57 18.40 18.21
CA GLY A 244 -1.28 19.41 19.00
C GLY A 244 -1.78 20.56 18.11
N GLY A 245 -3.09 20.89 18.18
CA GLY A 245 -3.69 22.01 17.45
C GLY A 245 -4.21 21.66 16.04
N PHE A 246 -4.13 22.60 15.09
CA PHE A 246 -4.69 22.48 13.72
C PHE A 246 -4.02 21.36 12.87
N ALA A 247 -2.81 20.92 13.24
CA ALA A 247 -2.09 19.87 12.53
C ALA A 247 -2.68 18.46 12.76
N GLY A 248 -3.24 18.18 13.94
CA GLY A 248 -3.83 16.88 14.27
C GLY A 248 -5.04 16.53 13.38
N PRO A 249 -6.08 17.38 13.31
CA PRO A 249 -7.23 17.14 12.44
C PRO A 249 -6.87 17.02 10.95
N LEU A 250 -5.90 17.80 10.48
CA LEU A 250 -5.44 17.74 9.09
C LEU A 250 -4.75 16.41 8.81
N MET A 251 -3.84 15.98 9.68
CA MET A 251 -3.15 14.69 9.53
C MET A 251 -4.11 13.49 9.71
N GLY A 252 -5.08 13.58 10.61
CA GLY A 252 -6.15 12.60 10.73
C GLY A 252 -7.01 12.50 9.46
N LEU A 253 -7.35 13.64 8.84
CA LEU A 253 -8.04 13.65 7.55
C LEU A 253 -7.19 13.01 6.45
N LEU A 254 -5.89 13.31 6.40
CA LEU A 254 -4.97 12.71 5.42
C LEU A 254 -4.86 11.20 5.58
N TYR A 255 -4.86 10.69 6.81
CA TYR A 255 -4.84 9.27 7.10
C TYR A 255 -6.13 8.55 6.64
N VAL A 256 -7.29 9.18 6.81
CA VAL A 256 -8.54 8.65 6.24
C VAL A 256 -8.50 8.68 4.71
N LEU A 257 -8.00 9.78 4.13
CA LEU A 257 -7.91 9.95 2.69
C LEU A 257 -6.89 9.00 2.05
N SER A 258 -5.88 8.52 2.77
CA SER A 258 -4.97 7.50 2.24
C SER A 258 -5.61 6.11 2.11
N GLY A 259 -6.85 5.95 2.59
CA GLY A 259 -7.58 4.68 2.58
C GLY A 259 -7.24 3.78 3.76
N ASN A 260 -6.50 4.28 4.75
CA ASN A 260 -6.18 3.54 5.96
C ASN A 260 -7.36 3.52 6.93
N SER A 261 -7.45 2.44 7.68
CA SER A 261 -8.44 2.20 8.73
C SER A 261 -7.86 2.57 10.09
N PHE A 262 -8.70 3.15 10.97
CA PHE A 262 -8.34 3.35 12.39
C PHE A 262 -8.50 2.09 13.24
N ASP A 263 -9.05 1.02 12.65
CA ASP A 263 -9.19 -0.27 13.30
C ASP A 263 -8.00 -1.16 12.88
N PRO A 264 -7.04 -1.43 13.77
CA PRO A 264 -5.84 -2.20 13.45
C PRO A 264 -6.16 -3.65 13.03
N ASN A 265 -7.36 -4.16 13.31
CA ASN A 265 -7.81 -5.49 12.90
C ASN A 265 -8.34 -5.53 11.47
N LEU A 266 -8.71 -4.38 10.89
CA LEU A 266 -9.16 -4.24 9.51
C LEU A 266 -7.97 -3.80 8.64
N PHE A 267 -6.98 -4.67 8.45
CA PHE A 267 -5.97 -4.44 7.41
C PHE A 267 -6.66 -4.55 6.04
N VAL A 268 -7.06 -3.40 5.49
CA VAL A 268 -7.53 -3.34 4.12
C VAL A 268 -6.31 -3.51 3.23
N ALA A 269 -6.09 -4.75 2.78
CA ALA A 269 -5.05 -5.16 1.83
C ALA A 269 -5.27 -4.60 0.42
N THR A 270 -5.61 -3.31 0.29
CA THR A 270 -5.65 -2.61 -0.98
C THR A 270 -4.30 -1.93 -1.17
N GLY A 271 -3.60 -2.25 -2.27
CA GLY A 271 -2.39 -1.54 -2.67
C GLY A 271 -2.63 -0.03 -2.75
N PRO A 272 -1.56 0.80 -2.76
CA PRO A 272 -1.71 2.23 -2.54
C PRO A 272 -2.58 2.88 -3.63
N LEU A 273 -3.55 3.70 -3.18
CA LEU A 273 -4.64 4.30 -3.97
C LEU A 273 -4.15 5.05 -5.22
N TRP A 274 -2.92 5.57 -5.18
CA TRP A 274 -2.33 6.32 -6.28
C TRP A 274 -2.27 5.51 -7.59
N HIS A 275 -2.15 4.18 -7.55
CA HIS A 275 -2.17 3.36 -8.75
C HIS A 275 -3.54 3.40 -9.43
N TYR A 276 -4.60 3.10 -8.68
CA TYR A 276 -5.97 3.09 -9.17
C TYR A 276 -6.37 4.46 -9.74
N THR A 277 -6.06 5.53 -9.00
CA THR A 277 -6.34 6.90 -9.42
C THR A 277 -5.62 7.24 -10.72
N MET A 278 -4.32 6.92 -10.85
CA MET A 278 -3.57 7.16 -12.09
C MET A 278 -4.18 6.39 -13.29
N GLY A 279 -4.67 5.17 -13.08
CA GLY A 279 -5.41 4.43 -14.09
C GLY A 279 -6.70 5.14 -14.55
N VAL A 280 -7.54 5.58 -13.61
CA VAL A 280 -8.78 6.32 -13.93
C VAL A 280 -8.47 7.63 -14.65
N TYR A 281 -7.50 8.38 -14.15
CA TYR A 281 -7.15 9.71 -14.64
C TYR A 281 -6.50 9.64 -16.03
N THR A 282 -5.65 8.65 -16.30
CA THR A 282 -5.09 8.43 -17.65
C THR A 282 -6.19 8.07 -18.64
N TRP A 283 -7.10 7.16 -18.29
CA TRP A 283 -8.25 6.84 -19.13
C TRP A 283 -9.12 8.07 -19.40
N LEU A 284 -9.45 8.84 -18.35
CA LEU A 284 -10.22 10.08 -18.45
C LEU A 284 -9.54 11.14 -19.34
N THR A 285 -8.21 11.31 -19.24
CA THR A 285 -7.50 12.28 -20.09
C THR A 285 -7.61 11.94 -21.56
N VAL A 286 -7.47 10.66 -21.90
CA VAL A 286 -7.51 10.21 -23.28
C VAL A 286 -8.93 10.35 -23.81
N THR A 287 -9.96 9.93 -23.06
CA THR A 287 -11.36 10.10 -23.51
C THR A 287 -11.72 11.56 -23.77
N LEU A 288 -11.40 12.46 -22.83
CA LEU A 288 -11.68 13.89 -22.96
C LEU A 288 -10.88 14.54 -24.08
N TYR A 289 -9.60 14.17 -24.25
CA TYR A 289 -8.79 14.63 -25.37
C TYR A 289 -9.39 14.21 -26.71
N LEU A 290 -9.74 12.93 -26.86
CA LEU A 290 -10.33 12.42 -28.10
C LEU A 290 -11.68 13.08 -28.39
N MET A 291 -12.53 13.29 -27.38
CA MET A 291 -13.80 14.02 -27.53
C MET A 291 -13.58 15.49 -27.94
N SER A 292 -12.63 16.20 -27.30
CA SER A 292 -12.29 17.58 -27.66
C SER A 292 -11.86 17.70 -29.13
N THR A 293 -11.05 16.76 -29.63
CA THR A 293 -10.66 16.75 -31.06
C THR A 293 -11.80 16.45 -32.02
N GLN A 294 -12.90 15.83 -31.56
CA GLN A 294 -14.10 15.61 -32.36
C GLN A 294 -14.97 16.85 -32.44
N LEU A 295 -15.07 17.62 -31.36
CA LEU A 295 -15.85 18.86 -31.29
C LEU A 295 -15.27 19.98 -32.16
N VAL A 296 -13.93 20.05 -32.32
CA VAL A 296 -13.25 21.09 -33.12
C VAL A 296 -13.30 20.83 -34.64
N ARG A 297 -14.03 19.82 -35.11
CA ARG A 297 -14.01 19.44 -36.54
C ARG A 297 -14.89 20.34 -37.41
N PRO A 298 -14.36 20.90 -38.52
CA PRO A 298 -15.22 21.34 -39.61
C PRO A 298 -15.89 20.12 -40.26
N VAL A 299 -17.14 20.30 -40.68
CA VAL A 299 -18.13 19.28 -41.05
C VAL A 299 -17.60 18.15 -41.99
N ARG A 300 -17.96 16.90 -41.61
CA ARG A 300 -18.05 15.63 -42.39
C ARG A 300 -16.97 15.30 -43.43
N ARG A 301 -15.94 14.57 -43.00
CA ARG A 301 -15.52 13.33 -43.69
C ARG A 301 -15.00 12.30 -42.68
N ARG A 302 -15.84 11.30 -42.37
CA ARG A 302 -15.51 10.15 -41.52
C ARG A 302 -14.53 9.25 -42.29
N SER A 303 -13.22 9.40 -42.09
CA SER A 303 -12.27 8.41 -42.63
C SER A 303 -12.17 7.22 -41.67
N ARG A 304 -12.33 6.00 -42.22
CA ARG A 304 -12.23 4.75 -41.44
C ARG A 304 -10.88 4.63 -40.71
N ALA A 305 -9.79 5.09 -41.34
CA ALA A 305 -8.46 5.10 -40.75
C ALA A 305 -8.35 5.93 -39.45
N ARG A 306 -9.07 7.07 -39.35
CA ARG A 306 -9.04 7.87 -38.12
C ARG A 306 -9.85 7.21 -37.01
N ILE A 307 -11.00 6.61 -37.34
CA ILE A 307 -11.80 5.86 -36.35
C ILE A 307 -10.94 4.74 -35.76
N ALA A 308 -10.17 4.02 -36.58
CA ALA A 308 -9.23 3.00 -36.10
C ALA A 308 -8.16 3.58 -35.16
N ILE A 309 -7.58 4.75 -35.46
CA ILE A 309 -6.61 5.42 -34.57
C ILE A 309 -7.25 5.82 -33.23
N PHE A 310 -8.47 6.40 -33.25
CA PHE A 310 -9.20 6.76 -32.03
C PHE A 310 -9.54 5.52 -31.19
N ALA A 311 -9.98 4.44 -31.83
CA ALA A 311 -10.24 3.17 -31.16
C ALA A 311 -8.96 2.57 -30.57
N ALA A 312 -7.85 2.60 -31.30
CA ALA A 312 -6.55 2.12 -30.81
C ALA A 312 -6.03 2.94 -29.61
N LEU A 313 -6.18 4.27 -29.64
CA LEU A 313 -5.81 5.14 -28.51
C LEU A 313 -6.69 4.90 -27.28
N TYR A 314 -8.00 4.75 -27.48
CA TYR A 314 -8.93 4.42 -26.39
C TYR A 314 -8.63 3.06 -25.77
N LEU A 315 -8.45 2.02 -26.61
CA LEU A 315 -8.07 0.66 -26.18
C LEU A 315 -6.72 0.65 -25.47
N GLY A 316 -5.73 1.41 -25.97
CA GLY A 316 -4.44 1.59 -25.32
C GLY A 316 -4.57 2.25 -23.94
N ALA A 317 -5.40 3.29 -23.80
CA ALA A 317 -5.67 3.92 -22.52
C ALA A 317 -6.44 3.02 -21.55
N THR A 318 -7.37 2.20 -22.05
CA THR A 318 -8.04 1.19 -21.23
C THR A 318 -7.05 0.14 -20.77
N TYR A 319 -6.17 -0.35 -21.65
CA TYR A 319 -5.11 -1.29 -21.28
C TYR A 319 -4.17 -0.71 -20.22
N VAL A 320 -3.71 0.54 -20.38
CA VAL A 320 -2.88 1.24 -19.39
C VAL A 320 -3.62 1.41 -18.07
N ALA A 321 -4.92 1.76 -18.09
CA ALA A 321 -5.72 1.82 -16.87
C ALA A 321 -5.82 0.46 -16.18
N ILE A 322 -6.09 -0.61 -16.92
CA ILE A 322 -6.15 -1.97 -16.37
C ILE A 322 -4.77 -2.38 -15.81
N LEU A 323 -3.66 -2.00 -16.44
CA LEU A 323 -2.31 -2.20 -15.88
C LEU A 323 -2.09 -1.43 -14.57
N PHE A 324 -2.64 -0.23 -14.42
CA PHE A 324 -2.56 0.53 -13.18
C PHE A 324 -3.47 -0.06 -12.09
N PHE A 325 -4.65 -0.55 -12.44
CA PHE A 325 -5.57 -1.20 -11.51
C PHE A 325 -5.08 -2.56 -11.03
N TYR A 326 -4.50 -3.35 -11.93
CA TYR A 326 -4.20 -4.75 -11.67
C TYR A 326 -2.71 -5.07 -11.71
N GLY A 327 -1.82 -4.11 -11.99
CA GLY A 327 -0.40 -4.39 -12.26
C GLY A 327 -0.17 -5.08 -13.63
N PRO A 328 1.08 -5.39 -14.00
CA PRO A 328 1.36 -6.12 -15.24
C PRO A 328 0.72 -7.51 -15.23
N PHE A 329 -0.10 -7.84 -16.23
CA PHE A 329 -0.59 -9.20 -16.46
C PHE A 329 0.58 -10.08 -16.91
N THR A 330 1.35 -10.58 -15.96
CA THR A 330 2.31 -11.65 -16.24
C THR A 330 1.53 -12.94 -16.48
N PRO A 331 1.98 -13.82 -17.40
CA PRO A 331 1.34 -15.11 -17.65
C PRO A 331 1.11 -15.93 -16.37
N GLN A 332 2.05 -15.82 -15.42
CA GLN A 332 1.98 -16.46 -14.11
C GLN A 332 0.79 -15.98 -13.26
N ARG A 333 0.45 -14.68 -13.30
CA ARG A 333 -0.70 -14.12 -12.54
C ARG A 333 -2.03 -14.57 -13.13
N ILE A 334 -2.11 -14.63 -14.46
CA ILE A 334 -3.30 -15.17 -15.14
C ILE A 334 -3.50 -16.63 -14.76
N LEU A 335 -2.43 -17.43 -14.78
CA LEU A 335 -2.50 -18.84 -14.40
C LEU A 335 -2.88 -19.03 -12.91
N ALA A 336 -2.33 -18.22 -12.00
CA ALA A 336 -2.70 -18.25 -10.59
C ALA A 336 -4.18 -17.84 -10.38
N TRP A 337 -4.69 -16.85 -11.11
CA TRP A 337 -6.10 -16.47 -11.06
C TRP A 337 -7.03 -17.56 -11.63
N ILE A 338 -6.64 -18.21 -12.73
CA ILE A 338 -7.38 -19.35 -13.29
C ILE A 338 -7.43 -20.49 -12.26
N ARG A 339 -6.26 -20.87 -11.68
CA ARG A 339 -6.19 -21.89 -10.62
C ARG A 339 -7.09 -21.55 -9.45
N TRP A 340 -7.11 -20.29 -9.01
CA TRP A 340 -8.02 -19.84 -7.96
C TRP A 340 -9.48 -20.13 -8.30
N GLN A 341 -9.93 -19.82 -9.52
CA GLN A 341 -11.32 -20.08 -9.91
C GLN A 341 -11.65 -21.57 -10.02
N THR A 342 -10.68 -22.40 -10.40
CA THR A 342 -10.91 -23.83 -10.67
C THR A 342 -10.69 -24.73 -9.46
N SER A 343 -9.86 -24.32 -8.50
CA SER A 343 -9.46 -25.17 -7.37
C SER A 343 -10.27 -24.80 -6.11
N PRO A 344 -11.09 -25.70 -5.52
CA PRO A 344 -11.76 -25.45 -4.26
C PRO A 344 -10.75 -25.45 -3.08
N PRO A 345 -11.07 -24.78 -1.95
CA PRO A 345 -10.23 -24.86 -0.76
C PRO A 345 -10.24 -26.27 -0.18
N LEU A 346 -9.06 -26.81 0.09
CA LEU A 346 -8.81 -28.09 0.74
C LEU A 346 -8.52 -27.85 2.23
N ASN A 347 -9.25 -28.53 3.12
CA ASN A 347 -8.90 -28.54 4.54
C ASN A 347 -7.85 -29.62 4.79
N LEU A 348 -6.68 -29.22 5.29
CA LEU A 348 -5.58 -30.13 5.64
C LEU A 348 -5.76 -30.78 7.02
N VAL A 349 -6.62 -30.22 7.87
CA VAL A 349 -6.88 -30.75 9.20
C VAL A 349 -7.86 -31.92 9.11
N ALA A 350 -7.44 -33.10 9.56
CA ALA A 350 -8.30 -34.26 9.66
C ALA A 350 -9.07 -34.22 11.00
N ASN A 351 -10.33 -34.68 11.01
CA ASN A 351 -11.19 -34.66 12.20
C ASN A 351 -11.24 -33.28 12.91
N GLY A 352 -11.28 -32.19 12.13
CA GLY A 352 -11.30 -30.83 12.66
C GLY A 352 -12.58 -30.45 13.42
N LYS A 353 -13.65 -31.22 13.28
CA LYS A 353 -14.93 -31.08 14.04
C LYS A 353 -15.04 -32.02 15.23
N PHE A 354 -14.03 -32.86 15.44
CA PHE A 354 -13.96 -33.80 16.56
C PHE A 354 -15.11 -34.83 16.62
N ASP A 355 -15.71 -35.16 15.48
CA ASP A 355 -16.77 -36.19 15.37
C ASP A 355 -16.24 -37.61 15.59
N ALA A 356 -14.94 -37.83 15.35
CA ALA A 356 -14.24 -39.10 15.57
C ALA A 356 -13.36 -39.06 16.84
N PRO A 357 -12.99 -40.22 17.42
CA PRO A 357 -12.15 -40.28 18.62
C PRO A 357 -10.82 -39.52 18.48
N LEU A 358 -10.47 -38.75 19.51
CA LEU A 358 -9.26 -37.90 19.56
C LEU A 358 -7.97 -38.68 19.35
N GLU A 359 -7.77 -39.77 20.10
CA GLU A 359 -6.49 -40.50 20.24
C GLU A 359 -5.96 -41.09 18.92
N ALA A 360 -6.82 -41.26 17.91
CA ALA A 360 -6.43 -41.84 16.63
C ALA A 360 -5.72 -40.82 15.71
N ILE A 361 -5.98 -39.52 15.90
CA ILE A 361 -5.64 -38.46 14.93
C ILE A 361 -4.92 -37.28 15.59
N TRP A 362 -5.27 -36.98 16.84
CA TRP A 362 -4.72 -35.88 17.63
C TRP A 362 -3.86 -36.42 18.76
N GLN A 363 -2.67 -35.85 18.92
CA GLN A 363 -1.74 -36.15 20.02
C GLN A 363 -1.94 -35.13 21.12
N VAL A 364 -2.31 -35.59 22.30
CA VAL A 364 -2.42 -34.75 23.50
C VAL A 364 -1.10 -34.77 24.24
N SER A 365 -0.57 -33.59 24.55
CA SER A 365 0.61 -33.43 25.40
C SER A 365 0.38 -32.31 26.39
N THR A 366 1.01 -32.41 27.56
CA THR A 366 0.88 -31.44 28.64
C THR A 366 2.26 -31.13 29.21
N GLU A 367 2.53 -29.87 29.46
CA GLU A 367 3.79 -29.40 30.02
C GLU A 367 3.49 -28.60 31.28
N ALA A 368 4.02 -29.02 32.42
CA ALA A 368 3.82 -28.34 33.70
C ALA A 368 5.16 -27.82 34.23
N GLU A 369 5.15 -26.66 34.88
CA GLU A 369 6.35 -26.04 35.44
C GLU A 369 7.02 -26.93 36.49
N HIS A 370 6.21 -27.61 37.33
CA HIS A 370 6.67 -28.56 38.32
C HIS A 370 6.21 -29.99 37.98
N PRO A 371 7.08 -31.01 38.14
CA PRO A 371 6.73 -32.40 37.83
C PRO A 371 5.53 -32.95 38.61
N ASP A 372 5.29 -32.42 39.81
CA ASP A 372 4.21 -32.83 40.71
C ASP A 372 2.89 -32.07 40.44
N SER A 373 2.91 -31.09 39.53
CA SER A 373 1.74 -30.27 39.20
C SER A 373 1.01 -30.83 37.97
N SER A 374 -0.33 -30.71 37.95
CA SER A 374 -1.11 -31.12 36.78
C SER A 374 -0.72 -30.26 35.58
N GLY A 375 -0.48 -30.87 34.42
CA GLY A 375 -0.25 -30.18 33.15
C GLY A 375 -1.54 -29.74 32.43
N GLY A 376 -2.71 -30.09 33.00
CA GLY A 376 -4.04 -29.91 32.42
C GLY A 376 -4.57 -31.18 31.75
N GLU A 377 -5.79 -31.11 31.21
CA GLU A 377 -6.45 -32.23 30.57
C GLU A 377 -7.22 -31.80 29.31
N VAL A 378 -7.44 -32.76 28.41
CA VAL A 378 -8.22 -32.58 27.19
C VAL A 378 -9.38 -33.57 27.19
N GLN A 379 -10.61 -33.07 27.14
CA GLN A 379 -11.82 -33.89 27.12
C GLN A 379 -12.61 -33.66 25.83
N ALA A 380 -13.00 -34.73 25.14
CA ALA A 380 -13.99 -34.64 24.06
C ALA A 380 -15.40 -34.62 24.68
N ILE A 381 -16.15 -33.55 24.43
CA ILE A 381 -17.49 -33.33 24.98
C ILE A 381 -18.47 -33.17 23.83
N SER A 382 -19.70 -33.67 24.01
CA SER A 382 -20.82 -33.35 23.12
C SER A 382 -21.78 -32.40 23.84
N GLU A 383 -21.89 -31.16 23.36
CA GLU A 383 -22.75 -30.11 23.93
C GLU A 383 -23.62 -29.53 22.80
N GLU A 384 -24.92 -29.38 23.03
CA GLU A 384 -25.88 -28.81 22.06
C GLU A 384 -25.87 -29.49 20.66
N GLY A 385 -25.53 -30.78 20.61
CA GLY A 385 -25.45 -31.54 19.35
C GLY A 385 -24.18 -31.28 18.52
N ARG A 386 -23.17 -30.62 19.10
CA ARG A 386 -21.83 -30.45 18.52
C ARG A 386 -20.81 -31.20 19.35
N THR A 387 -19.88 -31.90 18.69
CA THR A 387 -18.67 -32.42 19.32
C THR A 387 -17.64 -31.30 19.42
N LEU A 388 -17.01 -31.18 20.59
CA LEU A 388 -15.99 -30.19 20.87
C LEU A 388 -14.91 -30.81 21.76
N ILE A 389 -13.75 -30.15 21.81
CA ILE A 389 -12.70 -30.49 22.76
C ILE A 389 -12.61 -29.39 23.80
N ARG A 390 -12.45 -29.77 25.05
CA ARG A 390 -12.21 -28.87 26.18
C ARG A 390 -10.80 -29.04 26.66
N LEU A 391 -10.04 -27.96 26.64
CA LEU A 391 -8.74 -27.86 27.29
C LEU A 391 -8.98 -27.18 28.63
N SER A 392 -8.72 -27.88 29.73
CA SER A 392 -8.99 -27.36 31.06
C SER A 392 -7.90 -27.70 32.05
N ARG A 393 -7.66 -26.77 32.96
CA ARG A 393 -6.75 -26.94 34.08
C ARG A 393 -7.15 -26.05 35.25
N THR A 394 -6.93 -26.54 36.46
CA THR A 394 -6.95 -25.75 37.69
C THR A 394 -5.63 -25.92 38.44
N GLY A 395 -4.90 -24.84 38.68
CA GLY A 395 -3.58 -24.89 39.31
C GLY A 395 -3.06 -23.53 39.75
N GLY A 396 -1.99 -23.52 40.54
CA GLY A 396 -1.29 -22.31 40.98
C GLY A 396 -0.01 -22.01 40.20
N ASP A 397 0.60 -23.01 39.56
CA ASP A 397 1.84 -22.89 38.79
C ASP A 397 1.54 -22.84 37.29
N HIS A 398 2.51 -22.47 36.45
CA HIS A 398 2.30 -22.46 35.00
C HIS A 398 2.17 -23.89 34.42
N ALA A 399 1.30 -24.06 33.43
CA ALA A 399 1.31 -25.22 32.53
C ALA A 399 0.60 -24.92 31.22
N GLU A 400 0.91 -25.75 30.23
CA GLU A 400 0.35 -25.70 28.90
C GLU A 400 -0.20 -27.06 28.50
N THR A 401 -1.47 -27.09 28.13
CA THR A 401 -2.14 -28.25 27.53
C THR A 401 -2.12 -28.09 26.01
N ARG A 402 -1.60 -29.07 25.28
CA ARG A 402 -1.44 -29.04 23.82
C ARG A 402 -2.19 -30.20 23.15
N VAL A 403 -2.79 -29.90 22.00
CA VAL A 403 -3.41 -30.86 21.10
C VAL A 403 -2.82 -30.65 19.71
N THR A 404 -2.02 -31.61 19.25
CA THR A 404 -1.21 -31.52 18.03
C THR A 404 -1.65 -32.53 16.99
N GLN A 405 -1.72 -32.11 15.74
CA GLN A 405 -1.93 -32.99 14.58
C GLN A 405 -0.77 -32.83 13.60
N SER A 406 -0.20 -33.96 13.19
CA SER A 406 0.76 -34.03 12.09
C SER A 406 0.03 -34.04 10.73
N ILE A 407 0.47 -33.19 9.81
CA ILE A 407 -0.16 -32.96 8.50
C ILE A 407 0.78 -33.38 7.36
N SER A 408 2.05 -32.95 7.40
CA SER A 408 3.07 -33.31 6.40
C SER A 408 2.68 -33.02 4.94
N HIS A 409 2.09 -31.85 4.64
CA HIS A 409 1.56 -31.50 3.30
C HIS A 409 2.33 -30.36 2.64
N THR A 410 2.67 -30.48 1.36
CA THR A 410 3.37 -29.44 0.59
C THR A 410 2.43 -28.32 0.15
N ILE A 411 2.89 -27.07 0.19
CA ILE A 411 2.10 -25.89 -0.17
C ILE A 411 2.58 -25.33 -1.52
N PRO A 412 1.66 -25.03 -2.45
CA PRO A 412 2.01 -24.31 -3.67
C PRO A 412 2.49 -22.88 -3.36
N SER A 413 3.61 -22.48 -3.94
CA SER A 413 4.20 -21.14 -3.75
C SER A 413 3.27 -19.98 -4.14
N ASP A 414 2.28 -20.22 -4.99
CA ASP A 414 1.28 -19.25 -5.44
C ASP A 414 -0.10 -19.47 -4.83
N GLY A 415 -0.18 -20.22 -3.73
CA GLY A 415 -1.42 -20.58 -3.08
C GLY A 415 -1.98 -19.54 -2.09
N TRP A 416 -3.00 -19.99 -1.39
CA TRP A 416 -3.65 -19.33 -0.27
C TRP A 416 -3.64 -20.28 0.92
N LEU A 417 -3.12 -19.83 2.05
CA LEU A 417 -3.08 -20.58 3.30
C LEU A 417 -3.80 -19.78 4.38
N GLN A 418 -4.80 -20.38 5.02
CA GLN A 418 -5.60 -19.75 6.06
C GLN A 418 -5.90 -20.71 7.19
N VAL A 419 -5.74 -20.24 8.42
CA VAL A 419 -6.15 -20.94 9.63
C VAL A 419 -7.53 -20.44 10.04
N ARG A 420 -8.44 -21.35 10.33
CA ARG A 420 -9.76 -21.05 10.90
C ARG A 420 -9.95 -21.89 12.16
N VAL A 421 -10.30 -21.25 13.27
CA VAL A 421 -10.58 -21.92 14.54
C VAL A 421 -11.83 -21.33 15.17
N THR A 422 -12.78 -22.18 15.54
CA THR A 422 -13.98 -21.79 16.30
C THR A 422 -13.81 -22.22 17.74
N LEU A 423 -13.77 -21.24 18.65
CA LEU A 423 -13.49 -21.43 20.07
C LEU A 423 -14.48 -20.68 20.95
N ARG A 424 -14.47 -21.00 22.24
CA ARG A 424 -15.13 -20.26 23.32
C ARG A 424 -14.29 -20.37 24.58
N VAL A 425 -13.82 -19.23 25.10
CA VAL A 425 -13.13 -19.17 26.40
C VAL A 425 -14.18 -19.07 27.50
N ARG A 426 -14.27 -20.06 28.39
CA ARG A 426 -15.24 -20.10 29.49
C ARG A 426 -14.75 -19.32 30.70
N SER A 427 -13.49 -19.54 31.05
CA SER A 427 -12.79 -18.85 32.12
C SER A 427 -11.30 -18.96 31.90
N ASP A 428 -10.58 -17.92 32.27
CA ASP A 428 -9.14 -17.87 32.35
C ASP A 428 -8.75 -16.91 33.48
N ASP A 429 -7.58 -17.11 34.08
CA ASP A 429 -7.01 -16.23 35.10
C ASP A 429 -5.79 -15.45 34.59
N LEU A 430 -5.60 -15.44 33.28
CA LEU A 430 -4.50 -14.77 32.61
C LEU A 430 -4.83 -13.31 32.37
N TYR A 431 -3.92 -12.43 32.77
CA TYR A 431 -3.93 -11.06 32.29
C TYR A 431 -3.25 -11.02 30.92
N LEU A 432 -4.01 -10.70 29.87
CA LEU A 432 -3.56 -10.81 28.48
C LEU A 432 -3.06 -12.22 28.10
N CYS A 433 -1.78 -12.35 27.80
CA CYS A 433 -1.16 -13.60 27.38
C CYS A 433 0.17 -13.83 28.13
N GLY A 434 0.19 -13.46 29.40
CA GLY A 434 1.40 -13.43 30.22
C GLY A 434 2.35 -12.27 29.84
N ILE A 435 3.45 -12.15 30.60
CA ILE A 435 4.40 -11.02 30.48
C ILE A 435 5.11 -11.01 29.11
N PHE A 436 5.31 -12.18 28.50
CA PHE A 436 5.96 -12.32 27.20
C PHE A 436 4.98 -12.48 26.04
N GLY A 437 3.67 -12.58 26.29
CA GLY A 437 2.66 -12.85 25.27
C GLY A 437 2.63 -14.30 24.78
N SER A 438 3.34 -15.22 25.44
CA SER A 438 3.47 -16.64 25.06
C SER A 438 2.41 -17.56 25.65
N GLU A 439 1.59 -17.06 26.57
CA GLU A 439 0.66 -17.86 27.37
C GLU A 439 -0.75 -17.29 27.25
N CYS A 440 -1.53 -17.71 26.27
CA CYS A 440 -2.92 -17.27 26.11
C CYS A 440 -3.91 -18.39 26.48
N PRO A 441 -5.18 -18.04 26.77
CA PRO A 441 -6.27 -19.01 26.89
C PRO A 441 -6.41 -19.95 25.68
N LEU A 442 -6.06 -19.45 24.49
CA LEU A 442 -5.78 -20.29 23.32
C LEU A 442 -4.65 -19.70 22.48
N MET A 443 -3.67 -20.53 22.15
CA MET A 443 -2.58 -20.29 21.24
C MET A 443 -2.70 -21.27 20.07
N ILE A 444 -2.63 -20.76 18.84
CA ILE A 444 -2.55 -21.57 17.64
C ILE A 444 -1.10 -21.52 17.16
N LYS A 445 -0.44 -22.68 17.10
CA LYS A 445 0.94 -22.82 16.62
C LYS A 445 0.96 -23.65 15.35
N LEU A 446 1.66 -23.18 14.32
CA LEU A 446 1.84 -23.87 13.05
C LEU A 446 3.33 -24.06 12.83
N VAL A 447 3.77 -25.32 12.77
CA VAL A 447 5.15 -25.70 12.46
C VAL A 447 5.22 -26.07 10.99
N TYR A 448 6.17 -25.47 10.29
CA TYR A 448 6.33 -25.66 8.85
C TYR A 448 7.79 -25.56 8.43
N GLU A 449 8.10 -26.16 7.28
CA GLU A 449 9.40 -26.05 6.63
C GLU A 449 9.36 -25.02 5.51
N ASP A 450 10.39 -24.17 5.45
CA ASP A 450 10.66 -23.35 4.28
C ASP A 450 11.21 -24.20 3.12
N ALA A 451 11.40 -23.58 1.95
CA ALA A 451 11.95 -24.29 0.80
C ALA A 451 13.44 -24.68 0.93
N ALA A 452 14.15 -24.12 1.90
CA ALA A 452 15.50 -24.51 2.26
C ALA A 452 15.53 -25.68 3.27
N GLY A 453 14.37 -26.14 3.74
CA GLY A 453 14.23 -27.19 4.74
C GLY A 453 14.47 -26.71 6.18
N ARG A 454 14.39 -25.41 6.45
CA ARG A 454 14.45 -24.85 7.81
C ARG A 454 13.06 -24.88 8.43
N SER A 455 12.98 -25.37 9.65
CA SER A 455 11.74 -25.39 10.45
C SER A 455 11.49 -24.00 11.03
N HIS A 456 10.23 -23.54 10.93
CA HIS A 456 9.75 -22.29 11.47
C HIS A 456 8.48 -22.51 12.30
N GLU A 457 8.27 -21.65 13.29
CA GLU A 457 7.04 -21.63 14.09
C GLU A 457 6.28 -20.30 13.93
N TRP A 458 5.04 -20.40 13.42
CA TRP A 458 4.08 -19.31 13.43
C TRP A 458 3.11 -19.46 14.60
N ALA A 459 2.92 -18.38 15.38
CA ALA A 459 2.08 -18.40 16.57
C ALA A 459 1.07 -17.24 16.58
N GLN A 460 -0.18 -17.57 16.93
CA GLN A 460 -1.28 -16.62 17.12
C GLN A 460 -1.93 -16.82 18.49
N GLY A 461 -1.91 -15.76 19.30
CA GLY A 461 -2.58 -15.73 20.60
C GLY A 461 -3.99 -15.18 20.53
N LEU A 462 -4.92 -15.78 21.28
CA LEU A 462 -6.30 -15.33 21.46
C LEU A 462 -6.61 -15.18 22.94
N ASN A 463 -7.11 -14.01 23.34
CA ASN A 463 -7.39 -13.69 24.74
C ASN A 463 -8.74 -12.98 24.94
N THR A 464 -9.33 -13.06 26.12
CA THR A 464 -10.63 -12.44 26.46
C THR A 464 -10.53 -10.96 26.84
N GLU A 465 -9.37 -10.52 27.34
CA GLU A 465 -9.13 -9.13 27.75
C GLU A 465 -8.49 -8.29 26.65
N THR A 466 -8.92 -7.03 26.55
CA THR A 466 -8.30 -5.99 25.70
C THR A 466 -7.33 -5.14 26.52
N VAL A 467 -6.17 -4.79 25.94
CA VAL A 467 -5.22 -3.85 26.54
C VAL A 467 -5.92 -2.53 26.92
N PRO A 468 -5.98 -2.13 28.20
CA PRO A 468 -6.31 -0.77 28.57
C PRO A 468 -5.15 0.14 28.14
N LEU A 469 -5.45 1.28 27.51
CA LEU A 469 -4.51 2.25 26.91
C LEU A 469 -3.39 2.78 27.82
N ASP A 470 -3.37 2.46 29.12
CA ASP A 470 -2.53 3.10 30.14
C ASP A 470 -1.37 2.25 30.70
N PHE A 471 -1.17 0.99 30.25
CA PHE A 471 -0.09 0.14 30.77
C PHE A 471 0.91 -0.31 29.69
N ALA A 472 2.05 0.39 29.61
CA ALA A 472 3.19 0.07 28.75
C ALA A 472 4.01 -1.19 29.17
N ALA A 473 3.44 -2.07 29.99
CA ALA A 473 4.14 -3.19 30.61
C ALA A 473 3.93 -4.54 29.89
N TYR A 474 2.92 -4.66 29.03
CA TYR A 474 2.58 -5.92 28.34
C TYR A 474 2.73 -5.79 26.82
N PRO A 475 3.29 -6.80 26.14
CA PRO A 475 3.48 -6.76 24.71
C PRO A 475 2.17 -7.04 23.95
N GLU A 476 1.97 -6.35 22.83
CA GLU A 476 0.81 -6.56 21.93
C GLU A 476 0.91 -7.86 21.11
N SER A 477 2.07 -8.53 21.14
CA SER A 477 2.36 -9.79 20.45
C SER A 477 3.32 -10.66 21.28
N CYS A 478 3.41 -11.95 20.95
CA CYS A 478 4.36 -12.85 21.61
C CYS A 478 5.81 -12.43 21.31
N THR A 479 6.59 -12.12 22.35
CA THR A 479 7.99 -11.67 22.23
C THR A 479 9.00 -12.81 22.26
N SER A 480 8.60 -13.99 22.74
CA SER A 480 9.44 -15.20 22.78
C SER A 480 9.19 -16.14 21.59
N CYS A 481 8.14 -15.92 20.80
CA CYS A 481 7.82 -16.72 19.62
C CYS A 481 8.61 -16.23 18.40
N GLU A 482 8.97 -17.13 17.48
CA GLU A 482 9.75 -16.79 16.28
C GLU A 482 8.97 -15.86 15.34
N ILE A 483 7.75 -16.25 14.96
CA ILE A 483 6.87 -15.47 14.10
C ILE A 483 5.53 -15.27 14.80
N ALA A 484 5.48 -14.28 15.69
CA ALA A 484 4.29 -13.90 16.42
C ALA A 484 3.38 -12.95 15.65
N GLN A 485 2.08 -13.14 15.77
CA GLN A 485 1.07 -12.16 15.36
C GLN A 485 0.59 -11.32 16.56
N PRO A 486 -0.01 -10.15 16.31
CA PRO A 486 -0.72 -9.40 17.34
C PRO A 486 -1.78 -10.27 18.02
N ILE A 487 -1.88 -10.18 19.34
CA ILE A 487 -2.87 -10.93 20.12
C ILE A 487 -4.28 -10.48 19.72
N VAL A 488 -5.18 -11.44 19.48
CA VAL A 488 -6.55 -11.15 19.05
C VAL A 488 -7.50 -11.23 20.24
N PRO A 489 -8.26 -10.16 20.54
CA PRO A 489 -9.27 -10.20 21.58
C PRO A 489 -10.49 -11.01 21.12
N VAL A 490 -10.99 -11.90 21.97
CA VAL A 490 -12.18 -12.73 21.74
C VAL A 490 -13.24 -12.43 22.81
N PRO A 491 -14.55 -12.47 22.45
CA PRO A 491 -15.60 -12.23 23.43
C PRO A 491 -15.64 -13.33 24.51
N PRO A 492 -15.67 -12.97 25.81
CA PRO A 492 -15.70 -13.96 26.88
C PRO A 492 -17.02 -14.74 26.89
N LYS A 493 -16.95 -16.05 27.10
CA LYS A 493 -18.11 -16.97 27.20
C LYS A 493 -18.99 -17.07 25.95
N GLU A 494 -18.59 -16.49 24.82
CA GLU A 494 -19.29 -16.58 23.55
C GLU A 494 -18.50 -17.39 22.52
N TRP A 495 -19.22 -17.97 21.55
CA TRP A 495 -18.59 -18.63 20.41
C TRP A 495 -17.98 -17.61 19.47
N TYR A 496 -16.68 -17.73 19.20
CA TYR A 496 -15.95 -16.87 18.29
C TYR A 496 -15.25 -17.72 17.23
N THR A 497 -15.32 -17.28 15.97
CA THR A 497 -14.57 -17.91 14.88
C THR A 497 -13.46 -16.99 14.45
N TYR A 498 -12.23 -17.39 14.77
CA TYR A 498 -11.03 -16.75 14.29
C TYR A 498 -10.71 -17.21 12.87
N GLU A 499 -10.42 -16.25 12.00
CA GLU A 499 -9.92 -16.49 10.65
C GLU A 499 -8.64 -15.70 10.45
N SER A 500 -7.54 -16.38 10.15
CA SER A 500 -6.28 -15.72 9.85
C SER A 500 -6.36 -15.00 8.50
N SER A 501 -5.48 -14.02 8.31
CA SER A 501 -5.13 -13.52 6.98
C SER A 501 -4.36 -14.58 6.18
N ASN A 502 -4.09 -14.31 4.90
CA ASN A 502 -3.31 -15.25 4.09
C ASN A 502 -1.86 -15.31 4.56
N LEU A 503 -1.50 -16.44 5.18
CA LEU A 503 -0.17 -16.64 5.76
C LEU A 503 0.94 -16.56 4.71
N LEU A 504 0.69 -16.99 3.46
CA LEU A 504 1.64 -16.87 2.35
C LEU A 504 1.90 -15.42 1.89
N GLN A 505 1.20 -14.43 2.45
CA GLN A 505 1.30 -13.01 2.07
C GLN A 505 1.99 -12.19 3.15
N ASN A 506 1.82 -12.61 4.40
CA ASN A 506 2.20 -11.84 5.59
C ASN A 506 3.45 -12.39 6.28
N LEU A 507 3.93 -13.57 5.87
CA LEU A 507 5.19 -14.13 6.35
C LEU A 507 6.40 -13.48 5.63
N PRO A 508 7.56 -13.36 6.31
CA PRO A 508 8.80 -12.90 5.70
C PRO A 508 9.16 -13.73 4.45
N PRO A 509 9.72 -13.13 3.38
CA PRO A 509 10.05 -13.86 2.14
C PRO A 509 11.01 -15.03 2.34
N ASP A 510 11.85 -14.95 3.37
CA ASP A 510 12.84 -15.95 3.78
C ASP A 510 12.28 -17.02 4.72
N ALA A 511 11.05 -16.89 5.19
CA ALA A 511 10.36 -17.84 6.06
C ALA A 511 9.03 -18.32 5.45
N MET A 512 8.94 -18.34 4.11
CA MET A 512 7.72 -18.72 3.40
C MET A 512 7.50 -20.25 3.46
N PRO A 513 6.32 -20.73 3.87
CA PRO A 513 6.07 -22.16 4.06
C PRO A 513 6.04 -22.90 2.73
N ALA A 514 6.88 -23.94 2.60
CA ALA A 514 6.87 -24.89 1.49
C ALA A 514 6.17 -26.20 1.87
N ARG A 515 6.19 -26.57 3.16
CA ARG A 515 5.52 -27.77 3.67
C ARG A 515 5.04 -27.53 5.11
N ILE A 516 3.80 -27.92 5.41
CA ILE A 516 3.26 -27.88 6.78
C ILE A 516 3.56 -29.21 7.46
N ASP A 517 4.17 -29.14 8.63
CA ASP A 517 4.45 -30.32 9.46
C ASP A 517 3.32 -30.61 10.41
N SER A 518 2.92 -29.62 11.21
CA SER A 518 1.91 -29.80 12.24
C SER A 518 1.17 -28.53 12.59
N ILE A 519 -0.06 -28.69 13.05
CA ILE A 519 -0.83 -27.66 13.72
C ILE A 519 -1.03 -28.07 15.18
N THR A 520 -0.87 -27.12 16.09
CA THR A 520 -1.02 -27.32 17.53
C THR A 520 -1.97 -26.26 18.08
N LEU A 521 -2.94 -26.71 18.86
CA LEU A 521 -3.76 -25.85 19.71
C LEU A 521 -3.21 -25.99 21.13
N ALA A 522 -2.88 -24.88 21.77
CA ALA A 522 -2.34 -24.88 23.10
C ALA A 522 -3.13 -23.93 24.01
N ALA A 523 -3.49 -24.36 25.21
CA ALA A 523 -4.03 -23.49 26.24
C ALA A 523 -3.00 -23.42 27.37
N GLY A 524 -2.57 -22.20 27.72
CA GLY A 524 -1.58 -21.95 28.75
C GLY A 524 -2.15 -21.13 29.90
N GLY A 525 -1.49 -21.15 31.06
CA GLY A 525 -1.84 -20.35 32.23
C GLY A 525 -1.91 -21.15 33.53
N HIS A 526 -2.35 -20.51 34.61
CA HIS A 526 -2.51 -21.15 35.92
C HIS A 526 -3.83 -21.92 35.97
N THR A 527 -4.94 -21.24 35.65
CA THR A 527 -6.30 -21.81 35.57
C THR A 527 -7.00 -21.35 34.30
N TYR A 528 -7.40 -22.30 33.46
CA TYR A 528 -8.08 -22.01 32.19
C TYR A 528 -9.10 -23.09 31.83
N GLU A 529 -10.13 -22.69 31.10
CA GLU A 529 -11.12 -23.57 30.49
C GLU A 529 -11.51 -23.00 29.12
N THR A 530 -11.03 -23.66 28.06
CA THR A 530 -11.27 -23.25 26.67
C THR A 530 -11.89 -24.39 25.88
N ASP A 531 -13.04 -24.12 25.26
CA ASP A 531 -13.70 -25.04 24.33
C ASP A 531 -13.28 -24.73 22.88
N VAL A 532 -12.98 -25.76 22.09
CA VAL A 532 -12.75 -25.65 20.64
C VAL A 532 -13.71 -26.58 19.90
N ALA A 533 -14.49 -26.03 18.98
CA ALA A 533 -15.52 -26.76 18.23
C ALA A 533 -15.08 -27.11 16.80
N GLU A 534 -14.27 -26.26 16.16
CA GLU A 534 -13.81 -26.50 14.80
C GLU A 534 -12.39 -25.98 14.59
N VAL A 535 -11.57 -26.77 13.89
CA VAL A 535 -10.24 -26.37 13.40
C VAL A 535 -10.11 -26.73 11.93
N ALA A 536 -9.70 -25.77 11.13
CA ALA A 536 -9.44 -25.95 9.72
C ALA A 536 -8.17 -25.22 9.29
N LEU A 537 -7.33 -25.92 8.54
CA LEU A 537 -6.20 -25.34 7.83
C LEU A 537 -6.51 -25.40 6.34
N LEU A 538 -6.98 -24.29 5.79
CA LEU A 538 -7.47 -24.19 4.44
C LEU A 538 -6.33 -23.84 3.48
N VAL A 539 -6.07 -24.72 2.53
CA VAL A 539 -5.13 -24.50 1.43
C VAL A 539 -5.89 -24.43 0.11
N ARG A 540 -5.53 -23.47 -0.73
CA ARG A 540 -6.08 -23.35 -2.08
C ARG A 540 -4.98 -22.97 -3.06
N GLU A 541 -5.06 -23.53 -4.26
CA GLU A 541 -4.16 -23.16 -5.34
C GLU A 541 -4.57 -21.82 -5.97
N GLY A 542 -3.57 -21.04 -6.37
CA GLY A 542 -3.81 -19.72 -6.93
C GLY A 542 -4.22 -18.69 -5.88
N ARG A 543 -4.46 -17.47 -6.34
CA ARG A 543 -4.77 -16.33 -5.46
C ARG A 543 -5.88 -15.48 -6.07
N PRO A 544 -6.74 -14.84 -5.25
CA PRO A 544 -7.56 -13.74 -5.73
C PRO A 544 -6.66 -12.65 -6.35
N PRO A 545 -7.18 -11.82 -7.27
CA PRO A 545 -6.43 -10.74 -7.93
C PRO A 545 -6.10 -9.57 -6.97
N ASP A 546 -5.91 -9.85 -5.69
CA ASP A 546 -5.62 -8.87 -4.65
C ASP A 546 -4.13 -8.60 -4.66
N PHE A 547 -3.78 -7.59 -5.46
CA PHE A 547 -2.41 -7.18 -5.77
C PHE A 547 -1.87 -6.18 -4.75
N GLY A 548 -2.11 -6.48 -3.47
CA GLY A 548 -1.95 -5.56 -2.35
C GLY A 548 -0.51 -5.14 -2.02
N ASN A 549 0.51 -5.89 -2.43
CA ASN A 549 1.90 -5.49 -2.19
C ASN A 549 2.69 -5.44 -3.50
N GLY A 550 3.43 -4.33 -3.68
CA GLY A 550 4.30 -4.05 -4.82
C GLY A 550 5.51 -4.98 -4.96
N THR A 551 5.44 -6.22 -4.48
CA THR A 551 6.37 -7.28 -4.89
C THR A 551 5.99 -7.70 -6.30
N THR A 552 6.61 -7.01 -7.27
CA THR A 552 6.53 -7.31 -8.71
C THR A 552 7.04 -8.70 -9.07
N ASN A 553 7.67 -9.39 -8.12
CA ASN A 553 8.07 -10.77 -8.20
C ASN A 553 7.13 -11.59 -7.30
N PHE A 554 6.58 -12.67 -7.85
CA PHE A 554 6.35 -13.86 -7.03
C PHE A 554 7.69 -14.11 -6.32
N PRO A 555 7.79 -13.98 -4.99
CA PRO A 555 8.97 -14.47 -4.31
C PRO A 555 8.92 -15.98 -4.54
N SER A 556 9.57 -16.46 -5.59
CA SER A 556 10.01 -17.84 -5.60
C SER A 556 10.80 -18.00 -4.32
N PRO A 557 10.60 -19.06 -3.54
CA PRO A 557 11.50 -19.36 -2.44
C PRO A 557 12.92 -19.34 -3.01
N THR A 558 13.67 -18.29 -2.72
CA THR A 558 15.05 -18.20 -3.17
C THR A 558 15.82 -19.07 -2.22
N PRO A 559 16.45 -20.18 -2.68
CA PRO A 559 17.42 -20.85 -1.83
C PRO A 559 18.46 -19.79 -1.48
N VAL A 560 18.57 -19.48 -0.19
CA VAL A 560 19.67 -18.65 0.31
C VAL A 560 20.95 -19.39 -0.11
N PRO A 561 21.89 -18.76 -0.83
CA PRO A 561 23.17 -19.41 -1.08
C PRO A 561 23.77 -19.77 0.28
N LEU A 562 24.30 -20.98 0.41
CA LEU A 562 24.89 -21.57 1.63
C LEU A 562 26.03 -20.74 2.29
N PHE A 563 26.28 -19.51 1.83
CA PHE A 563 27.22 -18.55 2.41
C PHE A 563 26.61 -17.15 2.39
N GLY A 564 26.06 -16.71 3.54
CA GLY A 564 25.72 -15.31 3.79
C GLY A 564 26.96 -14.48 4.16
N PRO A 565 26.98 -13.17 3.88
CA PRO A 565 28.06 -12.27 4.28
C PRO A 565 27.93 -11.94 5.78
N GLY A 566 28.26 -12.91 6.63
CA GLY A 566 28.13 -12.81 8.09
C GLY A 566 29.17 -13.56 8.90
N MET A 567 30.08 -14.31 8.27
CA MET A 567 31.22 -14.95 8.95
C MET A 567 32.54 -14.25 8.58
N MET A 568 32.70 -12.99 8.97
CA MET A 568 34.00 -12.35 9.16
C MET A 568 33.93 -11.35 10.30
N LYS A 569 33.71 -11.83 11.53
CA LYS A 569 34.15 -11.17 12.75
C LYS A 569 34.00 -12.13 13.94
N GLY A 570 35.11 -12.71 14.35
CA GLY A 570 35.20 -13.47 15.59
C GLY A 570 36.19 -14.62 15.50
N SER A 571 37.30 -14.48 16.23
CA SER A 571 38.26 -15.53 16.57
C SER A 571 39.33 -15.86 15.51
N ILE A 572 40.38 -15.04 15.48
CA ILE A 572 41.73 -15.53 15.19
C ILE A 572 42.56 -15.17 16.41
N ASP A 573 42.60 -16.05 17.40
CA ASP A 573 43.70 -16.15 18.34
C ASP A 573 43.82 -17.63 18.74
N GLY A 574 44.95 -18.24 18.39
CA GLY A 574 45.38 -19.52 18.95
C GLY A 574 45.18 -20.75 18.06
N VAL A 575 45.86 -20.85 16.92
CA VAL A 575 46.29 -22.16 16.39
C VAL A 575 47.70 -22.05 15.79
N VAL A 576 48.60 -22.86 16.33
CA VAL A 576 50.01 -23.07 15.95
C VAL A 576 50.12 -23.60 14.51
N PRO A 577 51.06 -23.13 13.66
CA PRO A 577 51.16 -23.62 12.29
C PRO A 577 51.90 -24.97 12.23
N ILE A 578 51.25 -25.98 11.64
CA ILE A 578 51.90 -27.21 11.18
C ILE A 578 52.45 -26.95 9.77
N ALA A 579 53.76 -27.08 9.62
CA ALA A 579 54.48 -26.93 8.36
C ALA A 579 54.10 -28.02 7.35
N LEU A 580 53.74 -27.62 6.14
CA LEU A 580 53.67 -28.50 4.97
C LEU A 580 54.59 -27.94 3.88
N THR A 581 55.62 -28.73 3.59
CA THR A 581 56.66 -28.51 2.57
C THR A 581 56.08 -28.67 1.16
N ALA A 582 56.33 -27.71 0.28
CA ALA A 582 56.03 -27.79 -1.14
C ALA A 582 57.26 -28.34 -1.91
N PRO A 583 57.08 -29.17 -2.96
CA PRO A 583 58.17 -29.63 -3.81
C PRO A 583 58.50 -28.60 -4.91
N THR A 584 59.78 -28.42 -5.16
CA THR A 584 60.37 -27.52 -6.15
C THR A 584 60.47 -28.17 -7.53
N THR A 585 60.13 -27.43 -8.59
CA THR A 585 60.59 -27.68 -9.97
C THR A 585 61.02 -26.37 -10.64
N PRO A 586 62.02 -26.39 -11.55
CA PRO A 586 62.89 -25.23 -11.81
C PRO A 586 62.50 -24.42 -13.07
N ALA A 587 62.94 -23.15 -13.11
CA ALA A 587 62.86 -22.26 -14.26
C ALA A 587 64.25 -22.00 -14.89
N PRO A 588 64.37 -21.75 -16.21
CA PRO A 588 65.66 -21.56 -16.87
C PRO A 588 66.07 -20.08 -17.06
N ALA A 589 67.38 -19.89 -16.87
CA ALA A 589 68.37 -18.96 -17.45
C ALA A 589 67.98 -17.63 -18.14
N GLY A 590 68.66 -16.57 -17.67
CA GLY A 590 69.07 -15.35 -18.38
C GLY A 590 69.45 -14.28 -17.35
N GLY A 591 70.62 -13.62 -17.30
CA GLY A 591 71.70 -13.48 -18.25
C GLY A 591 72.24 -12.03 -18.25
N SER A 592 73.03 -11.69 -17.23
CA SER A 592 74.14 -10.69 -17.21
C SER A 592 73.95 -9.15 -17.35
N ARG A 593 74.67 -8.47 -16.44
CA ARG A 593 75.58 -7.30 -16.57
C ARG A 593 75.11 -5.86 -16.32
N SER A 594 75.42 -5.40 -15.10
CA SER A 594 76.18 -4.19 -14.70
C SER A 594 76.23 -2.95 -15.62
N GLN A 595 75.78 -1.81 -15.08
CA GLN A 595 76.62 -0.70 -14.63
C GLN A 595 75.93 0.07 -13.51
#